data_AF-A0A7C3JWF6-F1
#
_entry.id   AF-A0A7C3JWF6-F1
#
_cell.length_a   1.000
_cell.length_b   1.000
_cell.length_c   1.000
_cell.angle_alpha   90.00
_cell.angle_beta   90.00
_cell.angle_gamma   90.00
#
_symmetry.space_group_name_H-M   'P 1'
#
loop_
_entity.id
_entity.type
_entity.pdbx_description
1 polymer ?
#
loop_
_entity_poly.entity_id
_entity_poly.type
_entity_poly.pdbx_seq_one_letter_code
_entity_poly.pdbx_strand_id
1 'polypeptide(L)'
;MITSVDVCILKVSREVDPRFVVYALSGREYLTWMDSICRGGTRDRVSRSMLGSIRIQKPSLSEQTEIANFLDRETAKIDALLAKKDRLIELLQEKRAALITRAVTKGLNPNVPLKDSGVEWLGKIPAHWQIKQFRHACVISEGQGLGMGLMPRWSGVPRLTELALSCTRRLSLYLTASTK
;
A
#
# COMPACT_ATOMS: atom_id res chain seq x y z
N MET A 1 19.26 29.72 -0.78
CA MET A 1 18.43 28.49 -0.84
C MET A 1 17.37 28.73 -1.89
N ILE A 2 17.37 27.96 -2.98
CA ILE A 2 16.38 28.07 -4.07
C ILE A 2 15.32 27.00 -3.78
N THR A 3 14.06 27.39 -3.70
CA THR A 3 12.92 26.47 -3.55
C THR A 3 11.97 26.61 -4.72
N SER A 4 11.12 25.59 -4.96
CA SER A 4 10.02 25.69 -5.93
C SER A 4 9.11 26.88 -5.60
N VAL A 5 8.47 27.44 -6.64
CA VAL A 5 7.60 28.62 -6.54
C VAL A 5 6.42 28.38 -5.60
N ASP A 6 5.95 27.13 -5.51
CA ASP A 6 4.83 26.70 -4.67
C ASP A 6 5.24 26.28 -3.25
N VAL A 7 6.51 26.47 -2.87
CA VAL A 7 7.00 26.19 -1.51
C VAL A 7 7.19 27.49 -0.76
N CYS A 8 6.55 27.61 0.40
CA CYS A 8 6.74 28.71 1.33
C CYS A 8 7.65 28.28 2.48
N ILE A 9 8.73 29.02 2.73
CA ILE A 9 9.58 28.81 3.90
C ILE A 9 9.07 29.72 5.02
N LEU A 10 8.57 29.13 6.10
CA LEU A 10 8.17 29.85 7.29
C LEU A 10 9.37 29.96 8.25
N LYS A 11 9.80 31.19 8.55
CA LYS A 11 10.84 31.47 9.54
C LYS A 11 10.18 31.85 10.86
N VAL A 12 10.38 31.03 11.89
CA VAL A 12 9.85 31.28 13.23
C VAL A 12 10.79 32.17 14.05
N SER A 13 10.23 32.94 14.98
CA SER A 13 11.02 33.70 15.96
C SER A 13 11.57 32.78 17.05
N ARG A 14 12.52 33.29 17.85
CA ARG A 14 13.14 32.51 18.96
C ARG A 14 12.18 32.15 20.10
N GLU A 15 10.99 32.75 20.13
CA GLU A 15 9.97 32.53 21.16
C GLU A 15 8.99 31.41 20.80
N VAL A 16 9.23 30.72 19.69
CA VAL A 16 8.33 29.69 19.15
C VAL A 16 9.13 28.44 18.84
N ASP A 17 8.69 27.29 19.35
CA ASP A 17 9.27 26.01 18.96
C ASP A 17 8.86 25.72 17.50
N PRO A 18 9.82 25.53 16.57
CA PRO A 18 9.50 25.22 15.17
C PRO A 18 8.64 23.95 15.02
N ARG A 19 8.84 22.94 15.86
CA ARG A 19 8.09 21.67 15.81
C ARG A 19 6.63 21.88 16.20
N PHE A 20 6.39 22.72 17.21
CA PHE A 20 5.03 23.10 17.60
C PHE A 20 4.27 23.72 16.42
N VAL A 21 4.91 24.60 15.64
CA VAL A 21 4.29 25.19 14.45
C VAL A 21 3.99 24.14 13.40
N VAL A 22 4.89 23.19 13.15
CA VAL A 22 4.63 22.08 12.21
C VAL A 22 3.40 21.28 12.64
N TYR A 23 3.27 20.96 13.93
CA TYR A 23 2.11 20.25 14.45
C TYR A 23 0.82 21.08 14.40
N ALA A 24 0.89 22.37 14.74
CA ALA A 24 -0.26 23.27 14.65
C ALA A 24 -0.76 23.42 13.20
N LEU A 25 0.16 23.49 12.23
CA LEU A 25 -0.15 23.50 10.79
C LEU A 25 -0.45 22.11 10.21
N SER A 26 -0.33 21.05 11.00
CA SER A 26 -0.80 19.71 10.61
C SER A 26 -2.16 19.39 11.24
N GLY A 27 -2.66 20.28 12.11
CA GLY A 27 -3.95 20.18 12.76
C GLY A 27 -5.11 20.33 11.78
N ARG A 28 -6.24 19.73 12.14
CA ARG A 28 -7.44 19.71 11.29
C ARG A 28 -7.99 21.11 11.07
N GLU A 29 -7.94 21.95 12.09
CA GLU A 29 -8.43 23.32 12.09
C GLU A 29 -7.70 24.15 11.02
N TYR A 30 -6.39 23.99 10.91
CA TYR A 30 -5.60 24.65 9.86
C TYR A 30 -5.90 24.08 8.48
N LEU A 31 -5.99 22.75 8.34
CA LEU A 31 -6.28 22.13 7.04
C LEU A 31 -7.67 22.56 6.52
N THR A 32 -8.68 22.61 7.39
CA THR A 32 -10.02 23.10 7.05
C THR A 32 -10.03 24.59 6.71
N TRP A 33 -9.27 25.40 7.46
CA TRP A 33 -9.12 26.81 7.13
C TRP A 33 -8.42 27.00 5.78
N MET A 34 -7.35 26.24 5.50
CA MET A 34 -6.66 26.27 4.21
C MET A 34 -7.60 25.95 3.05
N ASP A 35 -8.39 24.88 3.18
CA ASP A 35 -9.38 24.49 2.18
C ASP A 35 -10.39 25.62 1.89
N SER A 36 -10.78 26.39 2.92
CA SER A 36 -11.71 27.52 2.77
C SER A 36 -11.12 28.76 2.06
N ILE A 37 -9.80 28.94 2.10
CA ILE A 37 -9.12 30.10 1.51
C ILE A 37 -8.43 29.78 0.18
N CYS A 38 -8.21 28.50 -0.11
CA CYS A 38 -7.73 28.01 -1.39
C CYS A 38 -8.63 28.52 -2.52
N ARG A 39 -8.00 29.03 -3.59
CA ARG A 39 -8.72 29.42 -4.81
C ARG A 39 -8.09 28.74 -6.01
N GLY A 40 -8.93 28.23 -6.91
CA GLY A 40 -8.51 27.60 -8.15
C GLY A 40 -9.59 26.68 -8.70
N GLY A 41 -9.61 26.48 -10.02
CA GLY A 41 -10.49 25.48 -10.66
C GLY A 41 -9.75 24.15 -10.86
N THR A 42 -8.66 24.18 -11.61
CA THR A 42 -7.84 22.98 -11.91
C THR A 42 -6.66 22.80 -10.96
N ARG A 43 -6.21 23.87 -10.29
CA ARG A 43 -5.12 23.86 -9.31
C ARG A 43 -5.44 24.85 -8.21
N ASP A 44 -5.53 24.35 -6.98
CA ASP A 44 -5.71 25.20 -5.81
C ASP A 44 -4.44 25.95 -5.48
N ARG A 45 -4.58 27.26 -5.25
CA ARG A 45 -3.47 28.12 -4.82
C ARG A 45 -3.89 28.99 -3.65
N VAL A 46 -2.93 29.22 -2.76
CA VAL A 46 -3.05 30.15 -1.64
C VAL A 46 -2.03 31.26 -1.82
N SER A 47 -2.45 32.51 -1.66
CA SER A 47 -1.51 33.64 -1.73
C SER A 47 -0.63 33.70 -0.48
N ARG A 48 0.61 34.20 -0.62
CA ARG A 48 1.53 34.38 0.51
C ARG A 48 0.96 35.31 1.59
N SER A 49 0.19 36.33 1.18
CA SER A 49 -0.48 37.24 2.11
C SER A 49 -1.53 36.53 2.96
N MET A 50 -2.30 35.60 2.37
CA MET A 50 -3.27 34.81 3.12
C MET A 50 -2.57 33.84 4.07
N LEU A 51 -1.48 33.17 3.65
CA LEU A 51 -0.68 32.34 4.54
C LEU A 51 -0.15 33.10 5.76
N GLY A 52 0.23 34.37 5.60
CA GLY A 52 0.68 35.22 6.70
C GLY A 52 -0.42 35.66 7.68
N SER A 53 -1.70 35.55 7.28
CA SER A 53 -2.86 35.91 8.13
C SER A 53 -3.32 34.80 9.06
N ILE A 54 -2.60 33.67 9.07
CA ILE A 54 -2.91 32.55 9.91
C ILE A 54 -2.93 32.89 11.40
N ARG A 55 -3.93 32.39 12.09
CA ARG A 55 -4.04 32.47 13.55
C ARG A 55 -3.78 31.10 14.14
N ILE A 56 -2.67 30.98 14.85
CA ILE A 56 -2.37 29.82 15.70
C ILE A 56 -2.42 30.25 17.16
N GLN A 57 -2.86 29.34 18.03
CA GLN A 57 -2.74 29.55 19.47
C GLN A 57 -1.25 29.50 19.82
N LYS A 58 -0.73 30.56 20.47
CA LYS A 58 0.66 30.64 20.93
C LYS A 58 0.68 30.56 22.46
N PRO A 59 0.72 29.34 23.04
CA PRO A 59 0.93 29.18 24.48
C PRO A 59 2.37 29.54 24.88
N SER A 60 2.70 29.39 26.17
CA SER A 60 4.07 29.65 26.66
C SER A 60 5.11 28.75 25.96
N LEU A 61 6.37 29.17 25.88
CA LEU A 61 7.42 28.39 25.22
C LEU A 61 7.61 27.00 25.87
N SER A 62 7.44 26.90 27.20
CA SER A 62 7.49 25.62 27.92
C SER A 62 6.39 24.68 27.42
N GLU A 63 5.16 25.18 27.39
CA GLU A 63 3.99 24.40 26.95
C GLU A 63 4.08 24.00 25.48
N GLN A 64 4.56 24.88 24.60
CA GLN A 64 4.83 24.54 23.19
C GLN A 64 5.81 23.37 23.07
N THR A 65 6.89 23.41 23.86
CA THR A 65 7.93 22.37 23.86
C THR A 65 7.39 21.05 24.39
N GLU A 66 6.58 21.10 25.45
CA GLU A 66 5.92 19.92 26.03
C GLU A 66 4.95 19.26 25.05
N ILE A 67 4.12 20.06 24.37
CA ILE A 67 3.20 19.57 23.32
C ILE A 67 3.99 18.92 22.18
N ALA A 68 5.05 19.59 21.69
CA ALA A 68 5.88 19.05 20.61
C ALA A 68 6.55 17.72 21.01
N ASN A 69 7.12 17.65 22.21
CA ASN A 69 7.76 16.43 22.72
C ASN A 69 6.75 15.28 22.92
N PHE A 70 5.53 15.60 23.38
CA PHE A 70 4.46 14.62 23.49
C PHE A 70 4.12 14.04 22.11
N LEU A 71 3.90 14.90 21.12
CA LEU A 71 3.55 14.49 19.76
C LEU A 71 4.68 13.70 19.10
N ASP A 72 5.93 14.15 19.19
CA ASP A 72 7.13 13.44 18.71
C ASP A 72 7.18 12.01 19.26
N ARG A 73 6.93 11.86 20.57
CA ARG A 73 6.94 10.55 21.24
C ARG A 73 5.82 9.64 20.73
N GLU A 74 4.60 10.16 20.61
CA GLU A 74 3.47 9.34 20.17
C GLU A 74 3.58 8.98 18.67
N THR A 75 4.05 9.89 17.81
CA THR A 75 4.30 9.59 16.40
C THR A 75 5.44 8.59 16.23
N ALA A 76 6.53 8.72 16.99
CA ALA A 76 7.64 7.76 16.94
C ALA A 76 7.22 6.33 17.31
N LYS A 77 6.25 6.15 18.23
CA LYS A 77 5.69 4.82 18.53
C LYS A 77 4.95 4.24 17.33
N ILE A 78 4.16 5.06 16.63
CA ILE A 78 3.43 4.64 15.44
C ILE A 78 4.41 4.25 14.33
N ASP A 79 5.43 5.07 14.09
CA ASP A 79 6.46 4.81 13.08
C ASP A 79 7.22 3.51 13.37
N ALA A 80 7.56 3.27 14.63
CA ALA A 80 8.19 2.01 15.04
C ALA A 80 7.28 0.79 14.81
N LEU A 81 5.96 0.93 14.97
CA LEU A 81 5.00 -0.15 14.68
C LEU A 81 4.81 -0.35 13.17
N LEU A 82 4.82 0.72 12.38
CA LEU A 82 4.76 0.63 10.91
C LEU A 82 6.00 -0.09 10.37
N ALA A 83 7.19 0.29 10.81
CA ALA A 83 8.44 -0.37 10.42
C ALA A 83 8.43 -1.87 10.74
N LYS A 84 7.90 -2.27 11.91
CA LYS A 84 7.74 -3.69 12.27
C LYS A 84 6.72 -4.41 11.36
N LYS A 85 5.62 -3.75 10.98
CA LYS A 85 4.63 -4.31 10.06
C LYS A 85 5.19 -4.51 8.67
N ASP A 86 5.89 -3.51 8.14
CA ASP A 86 6.49 -3.60 6.81
C ASP A 86 7.53 -4.73 6.76
N ARG A 87 8.37 -4.83 7.80
CA ARG A 87 9.32 -5.95 7.92
C ARG A 87 8.64 -7.31 7.99
N LEU A 88 7.51 -7.42 8.69
CA LEU A 88 6.74 -8.66 8.76
C LEU A 88 6.15 -9.02 7.38
N ILE A 89 5.64 -8.04 6.63
CA ILE A 89 5.11 -8.25 5.28
C ILE A 89 6.20 -8.79 4.36
N GLU A 90 7.39 -8.20 4.39
CA GLU A 90 8.55 -8.67 3.61
C GLU A 90 8.86 -10.14 3.92
N LEU A 91 9.01 -10.49 5.21
CA LEU A 91 9.32 -11.85 5.63
C LEU A 91 8.22 -12.85 5.25
N LEU A 92 6.96 -12.44 5.31
CA LEU A 92 5.84 -13.29 4.89
C LEU A 92 5.82 -13.50 3.37
N GLN A 93 6.17 -12.48 2.58
CA GLN A 93 6.30 -12.60 1.13
C GLN A 93 7.45 -13.53 0.75
N GLU A 94 8.61 -13.39 1.40
CA GLU A 94 9.75 -14.28 1.22
C GLU A 94 9.40 -15.73 1.58
N LYS A 95 8.80 -15.94 2.76
CA LYS A 95 8.35 -17.27 3.20
C LYS A 95 7.31 -17.85 2.24
N ARG A 96 6.37 -17.05 1.75
CA ARG A 96 5.36 -17.50 0.76
C ARG A 96 6.03 -17.97 -0.53
N ALA A 97 6.96 -17.19 -1.07
CA ALA A 97 7.70 -17.57 -2.28
C ALA A 97 8.47 -18.89 -2.07
N ALA A 98 9.23 -18.99 -0.98
CA ALA A 98 9.99 -20.20 -0.66
C ALA A 98 9.09 -21.43 -0.45
N LEU A 99 7.95 -21.26 0.22
CA LEU A 99 6.98 -22.34 0.44
C LEU A 99 6.30 -22.78 -0.85
N ILE A 100 5.89 -21.86 -1.72
CA ILE A 100 5.32 -22.19 -3.03
C ILE A 100 6.35 -22.96 -3.86
N THR A 101 7.58 -22.47 -3.94
CA THR A 101 8.65 -23.14 -4.68
C THR A 101 8.89 -24.55 -4.14
N ARG A 102 8.96 -24.72 -2.81
CA ARG A 102 9.11 -26.04 -2.19
C ARG A 102 7.91 -26.94 -2.47
N ALA A 103 6.69 -26.43 -2.31
CA ALA A 103 5.47 -27.23 -2.48
C ALA A 103 5.26 -27.65 -3.94
N VAL A 104 5.55 -26.77 -4.91
CA VAL A 104 5.41 -27.04 -6.35
C VAL A 104 6.52 -27.97 -6.85
N THR A 105 7.71 -27.99 -6.23
CA THR A 105 8.81 -28.87 -6.65
C THR A 105 8.83 -30.22 -5.92
N LYS A 106 8.63 -30.21 -4.59
CA LYS A 106 8.80 -31.39 -3.73
C LYS A 106 7.51 -31.88 -3.09
N GLY A 107 6.38 -31.20 -3.31
CA GLY A 107 5.11 -31.51 -2.66
C GLY A 107 5.04 -31.03 -1.21
N LEU A 108 3.88 -31.25 -0.59
CA LEU A 108 3.61 -30.83 0.80
C LEU A 108 4.18 -31.81 1.83
N ASN A 109 4.34 -33.09 1.46
CA ASN A 109 4.84 -34.13 2.36
C ASN A 109 6.36 -34.35 2.14
N PRO A 110 7.22 -34.12 3.17
CA PRO A 110 8.66 -34.27 3.04
C PRO A 110 9.15 -35.73 2.96
N ASN A 111 8.35 -36.71 3.35
CA ASN A 111 8.77 -38.12 3.46
C ASN A 111 8.51 -38.94 2.18
N VAL A 112 8.24 -38.27 1.06
CA VAL A 112 7.89 -38.94 -0.20
C VAL A 112 9.17 -39.23 -1.00
N PRO A 113 9.34 -40.43 -1.58
CA PRO A 113 10.47 -40.72 -2.46
C PRO A 113 10.47 -39.79 -3.66
N LEU A 114 11.66 -39.31 -4.03
CA LEU A 114 11.86 -38.38 -5.14
C LEU A 114 12.47 -39.10 -6.35
N LYS A 115 12.05 -38.71 -7.56
CA LYS A 115 12.63 -39.11 -8.84
C LYS A 115 13.16 -37.88 -9.59
N ASP A 116 14.02 -38.10 -10.57
CA ASP A 116 14.43 -37.03 -11.50
C ASP A 116 13.24 -36.63 -12.39
N SER A 117 13.03 -35.32 -12.57
CA SER A 117 12.01 -34.80 -13.48
C SER A 117 12.41 -34.89 -14.95
N GLY A 118 13.71 -35.02 -15.26
CA GLY A 118 14.24 -34.94 -16.63
C GLY A 118 14.22 -33.53 -17.21
N VAL A 119 13.95 -32.51 -16.39
CA VAL A 119 13.97 -31.09 -16.76
C VAL A 119 15.09 -30.40 -15.98
N GLU A 120 16.08 -29.86 -16.70
CA GLU A 120 17.33 -29.32 -16.16
C GLU A 120 17.13 -28.32 -15.01
N TRP A 121 16.14 -27.43 -15.14
CA TRP A 121 15.89 -26.37 -14.16
C TRP A 121 14.99 -26.79 -12.99
N LEU A 122 14.28 -27.92 -13.07
CA LEU A 122 13.28 -28.35 -12.08
C LEU A 122 13.85 -29.34 -11.05
N GLY A 123 14.81 -30.17 -11.46
CA GLY A 123 15.51 -31.12 -10.58
C GLY A 123 14.62 -32.31 -10.16
N LYS A 124 14.61 -32.64 -8.85
CA LYS A 124 13.92 -33.82 -8.31
C LYS A 124 12.48 -33.52 -7.88
N ILE A 125 11.54 -34.40 -8.26
CA ILE A 125 10.10 -34.31 -7.98
C ILE A 125 9.58 -35.59 -7.29
N PRO A 126 8.40 -35.57 -6.64
CA PRO A 126 7.82 -36.78 -6.05
C PRO A 126 7.62 -37.92 -7.05
N ALA A 127 7.99 -39.15 -6.66
CA ALA A 127 7.96 -40.32 -7.54
C ALA A 127 6.56 -40.63 -8.10
N HIS A 128 5.52 -40.38 -7.29
CA HIS A 128 4.13 -40.63 -7.65
C HIS A 128 3.52 -39.58 -8.61
N TRP A 129 4.21 -38.47 -8.89
CA TRP A 129 3.70 -37.45 -9.81
C TRP A 129 3.84 -37.90 -11.26
N GLN A 130 2.80 -37.64 -12.07
CA GLN A 130 2.74 -37.99 -13.49
C GLN A 130 2.70 -36.72 -14.34
N ILE A 131 3.40 -36.73 -15.48
CA ILE A 131 3.35 -35.65 -16.46
C ILE A 131 2.11 -35.86 -17.32
N LYS A 132 1.25 -34.85 -17.39
CA LYS A 132 0.05 -34.86 -18.24
C LYS A 132 0.00 -33.57 -19.06
N GLN A 133 -0.55 -33.66 -20.26
CA GLN A 133 -0.78 -32.48 -21.09
C GLN A 133 -1.92 -31.65 -20.50
N PHE A 134 -1.75 -30.32 -20.49
CA PHE A 134 -2.68 -29.39 -19.83
C PHE A 134 -4.13 -29.55 -20.30
N ARG A 135 -4.35 -29.79 -21.61
CA ARG A 135 -5.69 -30.04 -22.19
C ARG A 135 -6.42 -31.26 -21.62
N HIS A 136 -5.71 -32.21 -20.99
CA HIS A 136 -6.31 -33.39 -20.36
C HIS A 136 -6.58 -33.18 -18.87
N ALA A 137 -6.16 -32.05 -18.29
CA ALA A 137 -6.30 -31.75 -16.87
C ALA A 137 -7.39 -30.71 -16.58
N CYS A 138 -7.78 -29.89 -17.55
CA CYS A 138 -8.77 -28.83 -17.38
C CYS A 138 -9.54 -28.51 -18.66
N VAL A 139 -10.73 -27.96 -18.49
CA VAL A 139 -11.51 -27.31 -19.56
C VAL A 139 -11.07 -25.85 -19.64
N ILE A 140 -10.76 -25.39 -20.85
CA ILE A 140 -10.38 -24.00 -21.13
C ILE A 140 -11.60 -23.30 -21.71
N SER A 141 -11.93 -22.12 -21.18
CA SER A 141 -12.99 -21.27 -21.72
C SER A 141 -12.42 -19.88 -21.95
N GLU A 142 -12.61 -19.34 -23.14
CA GLU A 142 -12.16 -17.98 -23.47
C GLU A 142 -13.19 -16.97 -22.96
N GLY A 143 -12.68 -15.88 -22.37
CA GLY A 143 -13.54 -14.78 -21.93
C GLY A 143 -14.13 -14.06 -23.14
N GLN A 144 -15.45 -13.95 -23.21
CA GLN A 144 -16.09 -13.16 -24.27
C GLN A 144 -15.99 -11.67 -23.96
N GLY A 145 -15.48 -10.90 -24.91
CA GLY A 145 -15.55 -9.45 -24.89
C GLY A 145 -17.00 -9.00 -25.09
N LEU A 146 -17.68 -8.58 -24.03
CA LEU A 146 -18.94 -7.84 -24.16
C LEU A 146 -18.58 -6.51 -24.83
N GLY A 147 -19.07 -6.29 -26.05
CA GLY A 147 -18.85 -5.06 -26.82
C GLY A 147 -19.22 -3.79 -26.03
N MET A 148 -18.67 -2.65 -26.45
CA MET A 148 -18.68 -1.39 -25.70
C MET A 148 -20.07 -0.86 -25.30
N GLY A 149 -21.16 -1.37 -25.91
CA GLY A 149 -22.55 -0.98 -25.64
C GLY A 149 -23.29 -1.81 -24.58
N LEU A 150 -22.70 -2.90 -24.08
CA LEU A 150 -23.27 -3.71 -23.01
C LEU A 150 -22.47 -3.47 -21.72
N MET A 151 -22.65 -2.29 -21.12
CA MET A 151 -22.33 -2.09 -19.70
C MET A 151 -23.60 -2.31 -18.88
N PRO A 152 -23.96 -3.55 -18.53
CA PRO A 152 -25.05 -3.76 -17.58
C PRO A 152 -24.69 -3.08 -16.26
N ARG A 153 -25.65 -2.33 -15.71
CA ARG A 153 -25.62 -1.89 -14.31
C ARG A 153 -25.41 -3.14 -13.44
N TRP A 154 -24.43 -3.10 -12.55
CA TRP A 154 -23.97 -4.18 -11.66
C TRP A 154 -24.97 -5.36 -11.51
N SER A 155 -24.65 -6.51 -12.12
CA SER A 155 -25.46 -7.73 -12.07
C SER A 155 -25.08 -8.69 -10.92
N GLY A 156 -24.24 -8.24 -9.98
CA GLY A 156 -23.75 -9.05 -8.86
C GLY A 156 -22.56 -9.98 -9.19
N VAL A 157 -22.12 -10.05 -10.44
CA VAL A 157 -20.95 -10.85 -10.86
C VAL A 157 -19.78 -9.94 -11.24
N PRO A 158 -18.62 -10.02 -10.55
CA PRO A 158 -17.45 -9.22 -10.89
C PRO A 158 -16.89 -9.58 -12.27
N ARG A 159 -16.70 -8.57 -13.13
CA ARG A 159 -16.05 -8.76 -14.43
C ARG A 159 -14.53 -8.62 -14.27
N LEU A 160 -13.79 -9.69 -14.55
CA LEU A 160 -12.34 -9.68 -14.61
C LEU A 160 -11.88 -9.29 -16.02
N THR A 161 -11.39 -8.08 -16.19
CA THR A 161 -10.72 -7.61 -17.41
C THR A 161 -9.21 -7.63 -17.24
N GLU A 162 -8.45 -7.53 -18.33
CA GLU A 162 -6.98 -7.43 -18.28
C GLU A 162 -6.51 -6.22 -17.41
N LEU A 163 -7.25 -5.11 -17.48
CA LEU A 163 -7.04 -3.94 -16.61
C LEU A 163 -7.34 -4.27 -15.13
N ALA A 164 -8.38 -5.05 -14.84
CA ALA A 164 -8.69 -5.50 -13.48
C ALA A 164 -7.64 -6.49 -12.93
N LEU A 165 -6.99 -7.28 -13.81
CA LEU A 165 -5.90 -8.20 -13.47
C LEU A 165 -4.61 -7.46 -13.07
N SER A 166 -4.35 -6.28 -13.66
CA SER A 166 -3.25 -5.41 -13.22
C SER A 166 -3.48 -4.81 -11.83
N CYS A 167 -4.73 -4.50 -11.47
CA CYS A 167 -5.12 -4.01 -10.14
C CYS A 167 -5.20 -5.11 -9.08
N THR A 168 -5.47 -6.37 -9.45
CA THR A 168 -5.60 -7.50 -8.50
C THR A 168 -4.29 -8.12 -8.05
N ARG A 169 -3.13 -7.60 -8.49
CA ARG A 169 -1.85 -7.87 -7.78
C ARG A 169 -1.88 -7.44 -6.30
N ARG A 170 -2.86 -6.62 -5.88
CA ARG A 170 -3.09 -6.20 -4.49
C ARG A 170 -4.21 -6.97 -3.75
N LEU A 171 -4.92 -7.89 -4.41
CA LEU A 171 -6.01 -8.69 -3.81
C LEU A 171 -5.82 -10.18 -4.15
N SER A 172 -4.80 -10.82 -3.58
CA SER A 172 -4.59 -12.27 -3.65
C SER A 172 -5.00 -12.94 -2.34
N LEU A 173 -6.31 -13.10 -2.15
CA LEU A 173 -7.02 -14.00 -1.22
C LEU A 173 -8.43 -14.05 -1.86
N TYR A 174 -8.89 -15.10 -2.51
CA TYR A 174 -9.39 -16.36 -1.95
C TYR A 174 -9.37 -17.43 -3.06
N LEU A 175 -8.74 -18.58 -2.80
CA LEU A 175 -9.10 -19.84 -3.46
C LEU A 175 -9.41 -20.82 -2.34
N THR A 176 -10.70 -21.00 -2.08
CA THR A 176 -11.22 -22.09 -1.26
C THR A 176 -10.94 -23.40 -1.97
N ALA A 177 -10.07 -24.22 -1.38
CA ALA A 177 -9.98 -25.63 -1.71
C ALA A 177 -11.26 -26.31 -1.22
N SER A 178 -12.17 -26.62 -2.14
CA SER A 178 -13.22 -27.60 -1.91
C SER A 178 -12.63 -28.97 -2.22
N THR A 179 -12.10 -29.63 -1.20
CA THR A 179 -11.84 -31.08 -1.22
C THR A 179 -13.07 -31.79 -0.69
N LYS A 180 -13.49 -32.82 -1.41
CA LYS A 180 -14.51 -33.80 -1.03
C LYS A 180 -14.30 -34.36 0.37
#